data_AF-A0A964UK84-F1
#
_entry.id   AF-A0A964UK84-F1
#
_cell.length_a   1.000
_cell.length_b   1.000
_cell.length_c   1.000
_cell.angle_alpha   90.00
_cell.angle_beta   90.00
_cell.angle_gamma   90.00
#
_symmetry.space_group_name_H-M   'P 1'
#
loop_
_entity.id
_entity.type
_entity.pdbx_description
1 polymer ?
#
loop_
_entity_poly.entity_id
_entity_poly.type
_entity_poly.pdbx_seq_one_letter_code
_entity_poly.pdbx_strand_id
1 'polypeptide(L)'
;MDEAWSEFRDRLRAEVAGMGERDTLVVSEPDPEPALVPDAPGRRWWQRRPKPRQETGRYVQFMRWDDGFGAECVSLAYRKMTEAQKQRLLSLGWSDPDAHPPRSGRSENHEMWFGLDEVDRLAQISTDSLRVLGEEPPDAQWTWRKDPPA
;
A
#
# COMPACT_ATOMS: atom_id res chain seq x y z
N MET A 1 -17.11 -8.29 10.76
CA MET A 1 -16.00 -8.33 9.79
C MET A 1 -16.28 -7.43 8.60
N ASP A 2 -17.44 -7.54 7.95
CA ASP A 2 -17.80 -6.64 6.83
C ASP A 2 -17.96 -5.16 7.23
N GLU A 3 -18.44 -4.88 8.44
CA GLU A 3 -18.58 -3.51 8.96
C GLU A 3 -17.23 -2.79 9.03
N ALA A 4 -16.20 -3.40 9.64
CA ALA A 4 -14.85 -2.83 9.71
C ALA A 4 -14.24 -2.56 8.32
N TRP A 5 -14.50 -3.45 7.35
CA TRP A 5 -14.10 -3.22 5.96
C TRP A 5 -14.88 -2.07 5.30
N SER A 6 -16.16 -1.91 5.62
CA SER A 6 -16.95 -0.77 5.16
C SER A 6 -16.45 0.54 5.76
N GLU A 7 -16.19 0.58 7.07
CA GLU A 7 -15.64 1.75 7.76
C GLU A 7 -14.27 2.14 7.19
N PHE A 8 -13.40 1.16 6.94
CA PHE A 8 -12.12 1.38 6.27
C PHE A 8 -12.32 2.01 4.88
N ARG A 9 -13.21 1.44 4.06
CA ARG A 9 -13.50 1.94 2.71
C ARG A 9 -14.05 3.36 2.74
N ASP A 10 -14.97 3.65 3.67
CA ASP A 10 -15.60 4.96 3.80
C ASP A 10 -14.57 6.02 4.23
N ARG A 11 -13.68 5.66 5.16
CA ARG A 11 -12.53 6.50 5.51
C ARG A 11 -11.61 6.69 4.30
N LEU A 12 -11.24 5.62 3.61
CA LEU A 12 -10.35 5.70 2.46
C LEU A 12 -10.90 6.63 1.38
N ARG A 13 -12.18 6.47 1.05
CA ARG A 13 -12.92 7.36 0.14
C ARG A 13 -12.82 8.82 0.58
N ALA A 14 -13.08 9.11 1.86
CA ALA A 14 -13.04 10.47 2.38
C ALA A 14 -11.62 11.08 2.32
N GLU A 15 -10.60 10.29 2.66
CA GLU A 15 -9.21 10.73 2.69
C GLU A 15 -8.70 11.02 1.26
N VAL A 16 -9.04 10.17 0.29
CA VAL A 16 -8.69 10.36 -1.13
C VAL A 16 -9.45 11.53 -1.75
N ALA A 17 -10.74 11.68 -1.45
CA ALA A 17 -11.54 12.83 -1.91
C ALA A 17 -10.98 14.17 -1.41
N GLY A 18 -10.32 14.18 -0.26
CA GLY A 18 -9.71 15.36 0.35
C GLY A 18 -8.29 15.70 -0.14
N MET A 19 -7.71 14.91 -1.04
CA MET A 19 -6.36 15.14 -1.56
C MET A 19 -6.30 16.34 -2.49
N GLY A 20 -5.38 17.26 -2.24
CA GLY A 20 -5.00 18.36 -3.13
C GLY A 20 -4.15 17.88 -4.31
N GLU A 21 -3.95 18.77 -5.30
CA GLU A 21 -3.05 18.49 -6.42
C GLU A 21 -1.66 18.10 -5.91
N ARG A 22 -1.12 16.98 -6.43
CA ARG A 22 0.20 16.42 -6.06
C ARG A 22 0.32 15.88 -4.63
N ASP A 23 -0.78 15.83 -3.88
CA ASP A 23 -0.78 15.13 -2.60
C ASP A 23 -0.52 13.64 -2.82
N THR A 24 0.12 13.03 -1.83
CA THR A 24 0.24 11.58 -1.73
C THR A 24 -0.40 11.07 -0.44
N LEU A 25 -0.98 9.88 -0.52
CA LEU A 25 -1.52 9.16 0.63
C LEU A 25 -0.98 7.73 0.60
N VAL A 26 -0.36 7.29 1.70
CA VAL A 26 0.03 5.90 1.90
C VAL A 26 -0.74 5.35 3.09
N VAL A 27 -1.42 4.23 2.88
CA VAL A 27 -2.17 3.51 3.91
C VAL A 27 -1.54 2.13 4.04
N SER A 28 -0.94 1.84 5.20
CA SER A 28 -0.15 0.62 5.38
C SER A 28 -0.33 -0.02 6.75
N GLU A 29 -0.07 -1.32 6.82
CA GLU A 29 0.21 -1.99 8.09
C GLU A 29 1.35 -1.29 8.84
N PRO A 30 1.34 -1.33 10.18
CA PRO A 30 2.46 -0.84 10.97
C PRO A 30 3.72 -1.59 10.58
N ASP A 31 4.86 -0.88 10.58
CA ASP A 31 6.15 -1.54 10.49
C ASP A 31 6.24 -2.57 11.63
N PRO A 32 6.70 -3.81 11.37
CA PRO A 32 6.93 -4.76 12.45
C PRO A 32 7.89 -4.13 13.44
N GLU A 33 7.55 -4.20 14.74
CA GLU A 33 8.44 -3.68 15.78
C GLU A 33 9.84 -4.27 15.56
N PRO A 34 10.90 -3.44 15.61
CA PRO A 34 12.24 -3.95 15.44
C PRO A 34 12.47 -4.99 16.54
N ALA A 35 12.61 -6.26 16.16
CA ALA A 35 12.85 -7.34 17.10
C ALA A 35 13.95 -6.90 18.07
N LEU A 36 13.63 -6.84 19.36
CA LEU A 36 14.59 -6.60 20.43
C LEU A 36 15.55 -7.79 20.43
N VAL A 37 16.61 -7.72 19.63
CA VAL A 37 17.70 -8.68 19.72
C VAL A 37 18.39 -8.40 21.06
N PRO A 38 18.38 -9.32 22.03
CA PRO A 38 19.12 -9.13 23.27
C PRO A 38 20.58 -8.85 22.90
N ASP A 39 21.18 -7.83 23.52
CA ASP A 39 22.57 -7.46 23.22
C ASP A 39 23.46 -8.68 23.42
N ALA A 40 23.92 -9.27 22.31
CA ALA A 40 24.92 -10.30 22.37
C ALA A 40 26.17 -9.70 23.05
N PRO A 41 26.68 -10.30 24.13
CA PRO A 41 27.81 -9.75 24.85
C PRO A 41 29.01 -9.66 23.89
N GLY A 42 29.46 -8.43 23.61
CA GLY A 42 30.68 -8.17 22.82
C GLY A 42 30.56 -7.32 21.55
N ARG A 43 29.38 -6.79 21.18
CA ARG A 43 29.28 -5.90 20.00
C ARG A 43 29.83 -4.49 20.29
N ARG A 44 30.84 -4.08 19.52
CA ARG A 44 31.51 -2.76 19.60
C ARG A 44 30.64 -1.65 18.98
N TRP A 45 30.63 -0.48 19.60
CA TRP A 45 29.74 0.67 19.31
C TRP A 45 29.82 1.26 17.88
N TRP A 46 30.86 0.94 17.11
CA TRP A 46 31.04 1.38 15.73
C TRP A 46 30.53 0.40 14.67
N GLN A 47 30.08 -0.80 15.06
CA GLN A 47 29.39 -1.70 14.13
C GLN A 47 27.95 -1.20 13.97
N ARG A 48 27.71 -0.34 12.96
CA ARG A 48 26.36 0.02 12.53
C ARG A 48 25.56 -1.27 12.36
N ARG A 49 24.54 -1.47 13.21
CA ARG A 49 23.58 -2.57 13.07
C ARG A 49 23.07 -2.50 11.62
N PRO A 50 23.11 -3.61 10.85
CA PRO A 50 22.30 -3.68 9.64
C PRO A 50 20.88 -3.35 10.04
N LYS A 51 20.27 -2.33 9.44
CA LYS A 51 18.84 -2.06 9.65
C LYS A 51 18.11 -3.39 9.40
N PRO A 52 17.25 -3.86 10.32
CA PRO A 52 16.36 -4.98 10.03
C PRO A 52 15.72 -4.67 8.67
N ARG A 53 15.80 -5.63 7.73
CA ARG A 53 15.07 -5.48 6.47
C ARG A 53 13.60 -5.40 6.87
N GLN A 54 13.01 -4.21 6.75
CA GLN A 54 11.61 -3.97 7.01
C GLN A 54 10.82 -4.97 6.18
N GLU A 55 10.06 -5.86 6.82
CA GLU A 55 9.05 -6.65 6.12
C GLU A 55 7.85 -5.73 5.98
N THR A 56 7.82 -4.92 4.92
CA THR A 56 6.71 -4.00 4.69
C THR A 56 5.43 -4.81 4.49
N GLY A 57 4.47 -4.66 5.40
CA GLY A 57 3.17 -5.32 5.37
C GLY A 57 2.29 -4.88 4.20
N ARG A 58 0.99 -5.15 4.27
CA ARG A 58 -0.02 -4.71 3.28
C ARG A 58 -0.05 -3.18 3.18
N TYR A 59 -0.10 -2.64 1.96
CA TYR A 59 -0.34 -1.22 1.75
C TYR A 59 -1.04 -0.91 0.42
N VAL A 60 -1.63 0.28 0.39
CA VAL A 60 -2.06 1.00 -0.81
C VAL A 60 -1.49 2.41 -0.78
N GLN A 61 -1.08 2.91 -1.93
CA GLN A 61 -0.53 4.25 -2.11
C GLN A 61 -1.30 4.95 -3.23
N PHE A 62 -1.53 6.25 -3.04
CA PHE A 62 -2.21 7.11 -3.97
C PHE A 62 -1.38 8.36 -4.22
N MET A 63 -1.41 8.82 -5.47
CA MET A 63 -0.88 10.10 -5.87
C MET A 63 -1.96 10.83 -6.67
N ARG A 64 -2.27 12.06 -6.26
CA ARG A 64 -3.21 12.93 -6.95
C ARG A 64 -2.47 13.72 -8.03
N TRP A 65 -2.89 13.58 -9.28
CA TRP A 65 -2.37 14.35 -10.42
C TRP A 65 -3.29 15.53 -10.74
N ASP A 66 -3.22 16.10 -11.95
CA ASP A 66 -4.13 17.18 -12.35
C ASP A 66 -5.52 16.63 -12.69
N ASP A 67 -5.56 15.51 -13.42
CA ASP A 67 -6.75 14.95 -14.06
C ASP A 67 -7.25 13.63 -13.44
N GLY A 68 -6.49 13.05 -12.51
CA GLY A 68 -6.90 11.83 -11.84
C GLY A 68 -6.04 11.42 -10.65
N PHE A 69 -6.12 10.13 -10.33
CA PHE A 69 -5.35 9.48 -9.30
C PHE A 69 -4.53 8.34 -9.91
N GLY A 70 -3.25 8.29 -9.56
CA GLY A 70 -2.46 7.07 -9.68
C GLY A 70 -2.57 6.30 -8.37
N ALA A 71 -2.91 5.02 -8.44
CA ALA A 71 -2.89 4.12 -7.30
C ALA A 71 -1.83 3.03 -7.51
N GLU A 72 -1.19 2.64 -6.42
CA GLU A 72 -0.31 1.50 -6.34
C GLU A 72 -0.76 0.63 -5.15
N CYS A 73 -0.83 -0.68 -5.32
CA CYS A 73 -1.20 -1.58 -4.23
C CYS A 73 -0.24 -2.76 -4.16
N VAL A 74 0.84 -2.65 -3.38
CA VAL A 74 1.81 -3.77 -3.33
C VAL A 74 2.67 -3.77 -2.06
N SER A 75 2.29 -4.54 -1.04
CA SER A 75 3.21 -4.99 0.04
C SER A 75 4.58 -5.49 -0.49
N LEU A 76 5.58 -5.61 0.39
CA LEU A 76 6.76 -6.46 0.13
C LEU A 76 6.37 -7.91 -0.31
N ALA A 77 5.09 -8.27 -0.14
CA ALA A 77 4.39 -9.39 -0.73
C ALA A 77 4.39 -9.47 -2.27
N TYR A 78 4.82 -8.50 -3.09
CA TYR A 78 5.02 -8.79 -4.53
C TYR A 78 5.89 -10.03 -4.74
N ARG A 79 6.90 -10.22 -3.87
CA ARG A 79 7.80 -11.38 -3.89
C ARG A 79 7.26 -12.61 -3.16
N LYS A 80 6.21 -12.48 -2.37
CA LYS A 80 5.65 -13.55 -1.52
C LYS A 80 4.17 -13.86 -1.82
N MET A 81 3.58 -13.23 -2.82
CA MET A 81 2.18 -13.41 -3.21
C MET A 81 1.98 -14.79 -3.83
N THR A 82 0.89 -15.45 -3.46
CA THR A 82 0.50 -16.68 -4.16
C THR A 82 -0.01 -16.36 -5.57
N GLU A 83 0.14 -17.29 -6.51
CA GLU A 83 -0.40 -17.10 -7.87
C GLU A 83 -1.91 -16.79 -7.86
N ALA A 84 -2.66 -17.39 -6.93
CA ALA A 84 -4.09 -17.12 -6.76
C ALA A 84 -4.37 -15.66 -6.37
N GLN A 85 -3.57 -15.06 -5.49
CA GLN A 85 -3.69 -13.65 -5.14
C GLN A 85 -3.30 -12.75 -6.31
N LYS A 86 -2.23 -13.09 -7.05
CA LYS A 86 -1.82 -12.36 -8.26
C LYS A 86 -2.97 -12.31 -9.26
N GLN A 87 -3.55 -13.46 -9.61
CA GLN A 87 -4.67 -13.54 -10.55
C GLN A 87 -5.90 -12.76 -10.07
N ARG A 88 -6.19 -12.75 -8.77
CA ARG A 88 -7.28 -11.95 -8.21
C ARG A 88 -7.03 -10.44 -8.37
N LEU A 89 -5.82 -9.95 -8.07
CA LEU A 89 -5.49 -8.54 -8.30
C LEU A 89 -5.59 -8.17 -9.78
N LEU A 90 -5.06 -9.01 -10.68
CA LEU A 90 -5.20 -8.77 -12.12
C LEU A 90 -6.69 -8.73 -12.55
N SER A 91 -7.54 -9.57 -11.97
CA SER A 91 -8.98 -9.55 -12.24
C SER A 91 -9.71 -8.29 -11.75
N LEU A 92 -9.15 -7.57 -10.76
CA LEU A 92 -9.63 -6.25 -10.36
C LEU A 92 -9.22 -5.15 -11.35
N GLY A 93 -8.34 -5.46 -12.31
CA GLY A 93 -7.88 -4.55 -13.37
C GLY A 93 -6.50 -3.94 -13.12
N TRP A 94 -5.78 -4.37 -12.08
CA TRP A 94 -4.41 -3.93 -11.84
C TRP A 94 -3.50 -4.30 -13.00
N SER A 95 -2.53 -3.43 -13.34
CA SER A 95 -1.51 -3.74 -14.35
C SER A 95 -0.67 -4.94 -13.93
N ASP A 96 -0.18 -5.77 -14.86
CA ASP A 96 0.84 -6.78 -14.54
C ASP A 96 2.24 -6.20 -14.81
N PRO A 97 3.08 -5.96 -13.78
CA PRO A 97 4.41 -5.38 -13.97
C PRO A 97 5.33 -6.26 -14.81
N ASP A 98 5.11 -7.59 -14.80
CA ASP A 98 5.91 -8.54 -15.56
C ASP A 98 5.58 -8.49 -17.06
N ALA A 99 4.34 -8.14 -17.41
CA ALA A 99 3.88 -8.05 -18.80
C ALA A 99 3.91 -6.61 -19.35
N HIS A 100 3.73 -5.62 -18.48
CA HIS A 100 3.64 -4.20 -18.81
C HIS A 100 4.44 -3.40 -17.78
N PRO A 101 5.76 -3.23 -17.98
CA PRO A 101 6.57 -2.42 -17.09
C PRO A 101 5.98 -1.00 -17.04
N PRO A 102 5.84 -0.41 -15.84
CA PRO A 102 5.13 0.85 -15.68
C PRO A 102 5.83 1.98 -16.42
N ARG A 103 5.04 3.01 -16.77
CA ARG A 103 5.47 4.14 -17.61
C ARG A 103 6.64 4.93 -17.01
N SER A 104 6.79 4.86 -15.69
CA SER A 104 7.90 5.45 -14.92
C SER A 104 9.22 4.69 -15.09
N GLY A 105 9.20 3.44 -15.60
CA GLY A 105 10.34 2.56 -15.76
C GLY A 105 11.02 2.14 -14.44
N ARG A 106 10.40 2.44 -13.30
CA ARG A 106 11.02 2.34 -11.96
C ARG A 106 10.17 1.61 -10.93
N SER A 107 8.89 1.40 -11.20
CA SER A 107 8.03 0.69 -10.26
C SER A 107 7.97 -0.79 -10.63
N GLU A 108 8.15 -1.67 -9.64
CA GLU A 108 7.85 -3.10 -9.77
C GLU A 108 6.39 -3.36 -9.34
N ASN A 109 5.58 -2.31 -9.15
CA ASN A 109 4.26 -2.40 -8.53
C ASN A 109 3.12 -2.53 -9.53
N HIS A 110 2.03 -3.17 -9.10
CA HIS A 110 0.72 -3.11 -9.71
C HIS A 110 0.20 -1.67 -9.62
N GLU A 111 -0.02 -1.04 -10.77
CA GLU A 111 -0.52 0.33 -10.89
C GLU A 111 -1.94 0.33 -11.49
N MET A 112 -2.73 1.32 -11.11
CA MET A 112 -4.04 1.60 -11.72
C MET A 112 -4.29 3.10 -11.73
N TRP A 113 -4.98 3.57 -12.77
CA TRP A 113 -5.34 4.97 -12.95
C TRP A 113 -6.85 5.15 -12.84
N PHE A 114 -7.25 6.24 -12.19
CA PHE A 114 -8.65 6.59 -11.94
C PHE A 114 -8.89 8.06 -12.29
N GLY A 115 -10.07 8.34 -12.84
CA GLY A 115 -10.58 9.70 -12.99
C GLY A 115 -10.88 10.36 -11.64
N LEU A 116 -10.97 11.70 -11.66
CA LEU A 116 -11.35 12.50 -10.49
C LEU A 116 -12.73 12.16 -9.92
N ASP A 117 -13.65 11.71 -10.77
CA ASP A 117 -15.01 11.31 -10.46
C ASP A 117 -15.12 9.85 -9.99
N GLU A 118 -14.01 9.09 -10.00
CA GLU A 118 -13.99 7.66 -9.70
C GLU A 118 -13.53 7.32 -8.26
N VAL A 119 -13.58 8.28 -7.32
CA VAL A 119 -13.11 8.08 -5.94
C VAL A 119 -13.76 6.86 -5.26
N ASP A 120 -15.04 6.62 -5.53
CA ASP A 120 -15.76 5.45 -4.99
C ASP A 120 -15.23 4.13 -5.51
N ARG A 121 -14.95 4.08 -6.81
CA ARG A 121 -14.37 2.91 -7.46
C ARG A 121 -12.95 2.66 -6.97
N LEU A 122 -12.15 3.72 -6.83
CA LEU A 122 -10.80 3.67 -6.29
C LEU A 122 -10.79 3.09 -4.87
N ALA A 123 -11.64 3.61 -3.98
CA ALA A 123 -11.74 3.13 -2.60
C ALA A 123 -12.19 1.67 -2.54
N GLN A 124 -13.16 1.27 -3.37
CA GLN A 124 -13.63 -0.11 -3.46
C GLN A 124 -12.53 -1.07 -3.92
N ILE A 125 -11.89 -0.79 -5.07
CA ILE A 125 -10.82 -1.65 -5.62
C ILE A 125 -9.66 -1.76 -4.64
N SER A 126 -9.26 -0.66 -4.01
CA SER A 126 -8.18 -0.67 -3.02
C SER A 126 -8.51 -1.52 -1.81
N THR A 127 -9.76 -1.45 -1.33
CA THR A 127 -10.26 -2.26 -0.22
C THR A 127 -10.27 -3.75 -0.58
N ASP A 128 -10.78 -4.10 -1.76
CA ASP A 128 -10.80 -5.48 -2.23
C ASP A 128 -9.38 -6.03 -2.45
N SER A 129 -8.45 -5.17 -2.87
CA SER A 129 -7.04 -5.54 -3.02
C SER A 129 -6.41 -5.90 -1.68
N LEU A 130 -6.67 -5.11 -0.64
CA LEU A 130 -6.20 -5.43 0.72
C LEU A 130 -6.81 -6.72 1.27
N ARG A 131 -8.08 -7.01 0.95
CA ARG A 131 -8.76 -8.28 1.26
C ARG A 131 -8.13 -9.48 0.55
N VAL A 132 -7.73 -9.32 -0.70
CA VAL A 132 -7.00 -10.36 -1.45
C VAL A 132 -5.65 -10.66 -0.76
N LEU A 133 -4.97 -9.63 -0.29
CA LEU A 133 -3.66 -9.74 0.36
C LEU A 133 -3.73 -10.28 1.79
N GLY A 134 -4.85 -10.09 2.50
CA GLY A 134 -5.09 -10.63 3.83
C GLY A 134 -6.54 -10.47 4.28
N GLU A 135 -7.04 -11.42 5.06
CA GLU A 135 -8.47 -11.49 5.42
C GLU A 135 -8.88 -10.44 6.46
N GLU A 136 -7.94 -10.04 7.32
CA GLU A 136 -8.21 -9.12 8.41
C GLU A 136 -8.30 -7.66 7.93
N PRO A 137 -9.35 -6.92 8.35
CA PRO A 137 -9.49 -5.51 8.02
C PRO A 137 -8.39 -4.66 8.69
N PRO A 138 -8.03 -3.52 8.09
CA PRO A 138 -7.22 -2.51 8.75
C PRO A 138 -7.82 -2.08 10.09
N ASP A 139 -6.98 -2.00 11.11
CA ASP A 139 -7.35 -1.56 12.45
C ASP A 139 -6.74 -0.19 12.80
N ALA A 140 -6.80 0.18 14.07
CA ALA A 140 -6.25 1.45 14.54
C ALA A 140 -4.72 1.56 14.48
N GLN A 141 -4.00 0.45 14.26
CA GLN A 141 -2.53 0.45 14.17
C GLN A 141 -2.04 0.73 12.74
N TRP A 142 -2.93 0.71 11.75
CA TRP A 142 -2.60 1.07 10.39
C TRP A 142 -2.24 2.55 10.29
N THR A 143 -1.19 2.83 9.53
CA THR A 143 -0.69 4.18 9.32
C THR A 143 -1.34 4.80 8.10
N TRP A 144 -1.73 6.07 8.22
CA TRP A 144 -2.26 6.91 7.15
C TRP A 144 -1.32 8.10 6.98
N ARG A 145 -0.31 7.96 6.11
CA ARG A 145 0.68 9.01 5.89
C ARG A 145 0.27 9.87 4.69
N LYS A 146 0.09 11.16 4.94
CA LYS A 146 -0.14 12.16 3.90
C LYS A 146 1.08 13.04 3.77
N ASP A 147 1.62 13.12 2.57
CA ASP A 147 2.72 14.03 2.26
C ASP A 147 2.21 15.03 1.22
N PRO A 148 2.11 16.34 1.55
CA PRO A 148 1.78 17.38 0.59
C PRO A 148 2.91 17.55 -0.44
N PRO A 149 2.67 18.21 -1.59
CA PRO A 149 3.72 18.48 -2.55
C PRO A 149 4.93 19.18 -1.88
N ALA A 150 6.12 18.69 -2.22
CA ALA A 150 7.40 19.28 -1.81
C ALA A 150 7.66 20.65 -2.46
#